data_AF-A0A0H3L3C6-F1
#
_entry.id   AF-A0A0H3L3C6-F1
#
_cell.length_a   1.000
_cell.length_b   1.000
_cell.length_c   1.000
_cell.angle_alpha   90.00
_cell.angle_beta   90.00
_cell.angle_gamma   90.00
#
_symmetry.space_group_name_H-M   'P 1'
#
loop_
_entity.id
_entity.type
_entity.pdbx_description
1 polymer ?
#
loop_
_entity_poly.entity_id
_entity_poly.type
_entity_poly.pdbx_seq_one_letter_code
_entity_poly.pdbx_strand_id
1 'polypeptide(L)'
;MEDINDFIRELKDLEGVNWIANELDETLSQGVLMSADDADKELSYNRVFELSPFEELPAKERKKRTKYETTRPFTEEEKIDVIKNAFRVVFLDLPAVREAAMNNLRDFDNNIKTIVFSNSSEESSTKVEKHSIDIDDVEKELIRYSELHSAFIKELN
;
A
#
# COMPACT_ATOMS: atom_id res chain seq x y z
N MET A 1 30.21 6.33 -7.36
CA MET A 1 28.77 6.07 -7.21
C MET A 1 28.26 7.33 -6.53
N GLU A 2 27.46 8.15 -7.23
CA GLU A 2 26.80 9.29 -6.59
C GLU A 2 25.99 8.77 -5.39
N ASP A 3 26.03 9.49 -4.27
CA ASP A 3 25.29 9.10 -3.07
C ASP A 3 23.79 9.13 -3.40
N ILE A 4 23.05 8.09 -3.02
CA ILE A 4 21.59 8.04 -3.18
C ILE A 4 20.94 9.28 -2.57
N ASN A 5 21.53 9.82 -1.50
CA ASN A 5 21.08 11.06 -0.88
C ASN A 5 21.26 12.29 -1.79
N ASP A 6 22.32 12.33 -2.60
CA ASP A 6 22.52 13.41 -3.58
C ASP A 6 21.49 13.30 -4.70
N PHE A 7 21.20 12.09 -5.19
CA PHE A 7 20.15 11.86 -6.19
C PHE A 7 18.76 12.29 -5.69
N ILE A 8 18.38 11.94 -4.46
CA ILE A 8 17.10 12.35 -3.87
C ILE A 8 17.06 13.88 -3.70
N ARG A 9 18.18 14.52 -3.32
CA ARG A 9 18.26 15.98 -3.22
C ARG A 9 18.04 16.65 -4.57
N GLU A 10 18.68 16.18 -5.63
CA GLU A 10 18.47 16.69 -6.98
C GLU A 10 17.02 16.50 -7.44
N LEU A 11 16.40 15.36 -7.10
CA LEU A 11 15.01 15.08 -7.42
C LEU A 11 14.04 16.06 -6.73
N LYS A 12 14.37 16.56 -5.54
CA LYS A 12 13.57 17.59 -4.85
C LYS A 12 13.58 18.94 -5.55
N ASP A 13 14.69 19.27 -6.20
CA ASP A 13 14.88 20.54 -6.91
C ASP A 13 14.21 20.55 -8.30
N LEU A 14 13.79 19.37 -8.80
CA LEU A 14 13.08 19.23 -10.07
C LEU A 14 11.58 19.49 -9.93
N GLU A 15 11.09 20.45 -10.71
CA GLU A 15 9.68 20.82 -10.74
C GLU A 15 8.81 19.67 -11.30
N GLY A 16 7.69 19.38 -10.63
CA GLY A 16 6.74 18.34 -11.04
C GLY A 16 7.05 16.92 -10.54
N VAL A 17 8.24 16.68 -9.99
CA VAL A 17 8.66 15.37 -9.45
C VAL A 17 9.16 15.43 -8.00
N ASN A 18 9.24 16.62 -7.41
CA ASN A 18 9.62 16.84 -6.02
C ASN A 18 8.80 16.03 -5.00
N TRP A 19 7.53 15.78 -5.27
CA TRP A 19 6.66 14.95 -4.42
C TRP A 19 7.12 13.49 -4.38
N ILE A 20 7.70 12.96 -5.47
CA ILE A 20 8.27 11.61 -5.53
C ILE A 20 9.45 11.53 -4.56
N ALA A 21 10.29 12.56 -4.52
CA ALA A 21 11.43 12.62 -3.62
C ALA A 21 11.00 12.63 -2.13
N ASN A 22 9.90 13.31 -1.80
CA ASN A 22 9.35 13.30 -0.44
C ASN A 22 8.81 11.92 -0.06
N GLU A 23 8.12 11.24 -0.98
CA GLU A 23 7.61 9.88 -0.76
C GLU A 23 8.74 8.86 -0.59
N LEU A 24 9.81 9.01 -1.38
CA LEU A 24 11.03 8.20 -1.24
C LEU A 24 11.68 8.42 0.12
N ASP A 25 11.85 9.66 0.56
CA ASP A 25 12.42 9.96 1.88
C ASP A 25 11.59 9.37 3.02
N GLU A 26 10.26 9.50 2.94
CA GLU A 26 9.37 8.93 3.93
C GLU A 26 9.47 7.39 3.95
N THR A 27 9.43 6.76 2.78
CA THR A 27 9.54 5.29 2.65
C THR A 27 10.87 4.80 3.20
N LEU A 28 11.99 5.42 2.83
CA LEU A 28 13.32 5.04 3.29
C LEU A 28 13.48 5.26 4.80
N SER A 29 12.84 6.29 5.36
CA SER A 29 12.81 6.57 6.81
C SER A 29 11.97 5.56 7.58
N GLN A 30 10.93 4.99 6.97
CA GLN A 30 10.09 3.96 7.60
C GLN A 30 10.80 2.60 7.71
N GLY A 31 11.78 2.31 6.86
CA GLY A 31 12.56 1.07 6.90
C GLY A 31 11.83 -0.16 6.34
N VAL A 32 12.50 -1.31 6.39
CA VAL A 32 11.99 -2.61 5.94
C VAL A 32 11.50 -3.40 7.14
N LEU A 33 10.28 -3.96 7.02
CA LEU A 33 9.78 -4.95 7.96
C LEU A 33 10.53 -6.27 7.79
N MET A 34 11.22 -6.69 8.84
CA MET A 34 11.84 -8.00 8.95
C MET A 34 10.86 -9.02 9.51
N SER A 35 11.11 -10.29 9.20
CA SER A 35 10.45 -11.39 9.89
C SER A 35 10.89 -11.40 11.36
N ALA A 36 10.01 -11.84 12.27
CA ALA A 36 10.34 -11.97 13.69
C ALA A 36 11.55 -12.90 13.91
N ASP A 37 11.68 -13.96 13.11
CA ASP A 37 12.77 -14.92 13.18
C ASP A 37 14.13 -14.33 12.76
N ASP A 38 14.14 -13.37 11.83
CA ASP A 38 15.38 -12.70 11.40
C ASP A 38 15.74 -11.54 12.33
N ALA A 39 14.73 -10.85 12.88
CA ALA A 39 14.91 -9.86 13.94
C ALA A 39 15.53 -10.50 15.20
N ASP A 40 15.07 -11.67 15.62
CA ASP A 40 15.61 -12.38 16.79
C ASP A 40 17.08 -12.81 16.59
N LYS A 41 17.47 -13.21 15.37
CA LYS A 41 18.88 -13.53 15.04
C LYS A 41 19.77 -12.29 15.14
N GLU A 42 19.32 -11.15 14.65
CA GLU A 42 20.09 -9.90 14.68
C GLU A 42 20.17 -9.33 16.10
N LEU A 43 19.07 -9.40 16.87
CA LEU A 43 19.02 -8.98 18.28
C LEU A 43 19.85 -9.87 19.21
N SER A 44 20.01 -11.16 18.88
CA SER A 44 20.82 -12.09 19.68
C SER A 44 22.30 -11.69 19.77
N TYR A 45 22.82 -10.94 18.78
CA TYR A 45 24.18 -10.42 18.79
C TYR A 45 24.38 -9.17 19.69
N ASN A 46 23.30 -8.46 20.05
CA ASN A 46 23.35 -7.15 20.71
C ASN A 46 22.64 -7.11 22.08
N ARG A 47 22.53 -8.24 22.81
CA ARG A 47 21.91 -8.28 24.15
C ARG A 47 22.77 -7.55 25.20
N VAL A 48 22.61 -6.24 25.31
CA VAL A 48 23.16 -5.42 26.41
C VAL A 48 22.09 -5.02 27.43
N PHE A 49 20.78 -5.16 27.11
CA PHE A 49 19.70 -4.76 28.00
C PHE A 49 18.66 -5.88 28.17
N GLU A 50 18.42 -6.27 29.43
CA GLU A 50 17.27 -7.09 29.80
C GLU A 50 16.01 -6.24 29.66
N LEU A 51 15.26 -6.45 28.58
CA LEU A 51 13.92 -5.91 28.42
C LEU A 51 12.92 -6.77 29.18
N SER A 52 11.90 -6.15 29.78
CA SER A 52 10.77 -6.86 30.41
C SER A 52 10.16 -7.89 29.45
N PRO A 53 9.65 -9.03 29.93
CA PRO A 53 9.03 -10.05 29.08
C PRO A 53 7.95 -9.46 28.17
N PHE A 54 7.99 -9.82 26.87
CA PHE A 54 7.06 -9.27 25.86
C PHE A 54 5.59 -9.48 26.24
N GLU A 55 5.28 -10.59 26.90
CA GLU A 55 3.94 -11.00 27.31
C GLU A 55 3.34 -10.10 28.39
N GLU A 56 4.18 -9.49 29.23
CA GLU A 56 3.79 -8.62 30.34
C GLU A 56 3.49 -7.18 29.91
N LEU A 57 3.83 -6.82 28.66
CA LEU A 57 3.58 -5.49 28.13
C LEU A 57 2.10 -5.29 27.76
N PRO A 58 1.53 -4.10 28.02
CA PRO A 58 0.22 -3.71 27.49
C PRO A 58 0.15 -3.86 25.97
N ALA A 59 -1.01 -4.22 25.43
CA ALA A 59 -1.17 -4.50 23.99
C ALA A 59 -0.70 -3.35 23.06
N LYS A 60 -0.84 -2.10 23.51
CA LYS A 60 -0.35 -0.91 22.79
C LYS A 60 1.17 -0.83 22.74
N GLU A 61 1.85 -1.25 23.81
CA GLU A 61 3.32 -1.26 23.91
C GLU A 61 3.91 -2.47 23.18
N ARG A 62 3.23 -3.62 23.20
CA ARG A 62 3.60 -4.78 22.36
C ARG A 62 3.63 -4.43 20.88
N LYS A 63 2.59 -3.77 20.36
CA LYS A 63 2.56 -3.33 18.94
C LYS A 63 3.71 -2.37 18.59
N LYS A 64 4.04 -1.45 19.49
CA LYS A 64 5.18 -0.54 19.31
C LYS A 64 6.48 -1.33 19.30
N ARG A 65 6.69 -2.20 20.29
CA ARG A 65 7.89 -3.01 20.44
C ARG A 65 8.11 -3.94 19.25
N THR A 66 7.07 -4.63 18.76
CA THR A 66 7.14 -5.42 17.53
C THR A 66 7.58 -4.55 16.36
N LYS A 67 6.97 -3.37 16.15
CA LYS A 67 7.41 -2.46 15.08
C LYS A 67 8.88 -2.05 15.22
N TYR A 68 9.37 -1.76 16.42
CA TYR A 68 10.77 -1.36 16.62
C TYR A 68 11.76 -2.52 16.50
N GLU A 69 11.38 -3.72 16.96
CA GLU A 69 12.24 -4.92 16.89
C GLU A 69 12.26 -5.52 15.48
N THR A 70 11.20 -5.36 14.69
CA THR A 70 11.10 -5.94 13.35
C THR A 70 11.30 -4.92 12.23
N THR A 71 11.82 -3.73 12.49
CA THR A 71 12.11 -2.77 11.41
C THR A 71 13.59 -2.44 11.38
N ARG A 72 14.21 -2.58 10.20
CA ARG A 72 15.61 -2.18 9.97
C ARG A 72 15.71 -1.14 8.85
N PRO A 73 16.84 -0.42 8.76
CA PRO A 73 17.13 0.42 7.60
C PRO A 73 17.25 -0.41 6.31
N PHE A 74 16.95 0.21 5.18
CA PHE A 74 17.21 -0.35 3.86
C PHE A 74 18.72 -0.51 3.61
N THR A 75 19.13 -1.61 2.97
CA THR A 75 20.47 -1.72 2.40
C THR A 75 20.58 -0.82 1.15
N GLU A 76 21.80 -0.52 0.71
CA GLU A 76 22.01 0.30 -0.49
C GLU A 76 21.36 -0.30 -1.74
N GLU A 77 21.39 -1.62 -1.89
CA GLU A 77 20.72 -2.32 -3.00
C GLU A 77 19.21 -2.17 -2.92
N GLU A 78 18.61 -2.33 -1.74
CA GLU A 78 17.18 -2.17 -1.54
C GLU A 78 16.73 -0.72 -1.76
N LYS A 79 17.54 0.27 -1.38
CA LYS A 79 17.27 1.69 -1.67
C LYS A 79 17.16 1.94 -3.16
N ILE A 80 18.08 1.37 -3.95
CA ILE A 80 18.05 1.50 -5.41
C ILE A 80 16.78 0.88 -5.99
N ASP A 81 16.35 -0.27 -5.46
CA ASP A 81 15.14 -0.93 -5.93
C ASP A 81 13.86 -0.18 -5.55
N VAL A 82 13.80 0.42 -4.36
CA VAL A 82 12.71 1.33 -3.97
C VAL A 82 12.62 2.51 -4.93
N ILE A 83 13.76 3.13 -5.27
CA ILE A 83 13.82 4.22 -6.23
C ILE A 83 13.29 3.77 -7.60
N LYS A 84 13.82 2.67 -8.15
CA LYS A 84 13.37 2.14 -9.45
C LYS A 84 11.87 1.87 -9.46
N ASN A 85 11.34 1.27 -8.39
CA ASN A 85 9.92 0.98 -8.26
C ASN A 85 9.08 2.25 -8.19
N ALA A 86 9.52 3.29 -7.46
CA ALA A 86 8.82 4.58 -7.43
C ALA A 86 8.73 5.19 -8.84
N PHE A 87 9.83 5.21 -9.59
CA PHE A 87 9.80 5.71 -10.98
C PHE A 87 8.91 4.87 -11.89
N ARG A 88 8.94 3.53 -11.76
CA ARG A 88 8.03 2.65 -12.50
C ARG A 88 6.57 3.01 -12.23
N VAL A 89 6.19 3.12 -10.96
CA VAL A 89 4.81 3.44 -10.58
C VAL A 89 4.39 4.80 -11.12
N VAL A 90 5.26 5.81 -10.98
CA VAL A 90 4.91 7.19 -11.35
C VAL A 90 4.82 7.39 -12.85
N PHE A 91 5.77 6.84 -13.60
CA PHE A 91 5.89 7.13 -15.04
C PHE A 91 5.28 6.08 -15.95
N LEU A 92 4.98 4.88 -15.44
CA LEU A 92 4.37 3.81 -16.23
C LEU A 92 2.97 3.46 -15.70
N ASP A 93 2.86 3.11 -14.42
CA ASP A 93 1.60 2.56 -13.90
C ASP A 93 0.51 3.64 -13.73
N LEU A 94 0.86 4.80 -13.16
CA LEU A 94 -0.10 5.91 -12.97
C LEU A 94 -0.68 6.43 -14.30
N PRO A 95 0.13 6.68 -15.35
CA PRO A 95 -0.41 7.04 -16.67
C PRO A 95 -1.32 5.97 -17.25
N ALA A 96 -0.97 4.69 -17.13
CA ALA A 96 -1.80 3.59 -17.61
C ALA A 96 -3.16 3.54 -16.88
N VAL A 97 -3.16 3.71 -15.55
CA VAL A 97 -4.39 3.80 -14.74
C VAL A 97 -5.22 5.00 -15.16
N ARG A 98 -4.60 6.15 -15.39
CA ARG A 98 -5.29 7.36 -15.86
C ARG A 98 -5.93 7.15 -17.23
N GLU A 99 -5.22 6.54 -18.18
CA GLU A 99 -5.74 6.25 -19.51
C GLU A 99 -6.93 5.28 -19.44
N ALA A 100 -6.79 4.19 -18.69
CA ALA A 100 -7.88 3.24 -18.48
C ALA A 100 -9.11 3.90 -17.84
N ALA A 101 -8.91 4.75 -16.82
CA ALA A 101 -10.00 5.50 -16.19
C ALA A 101 -10.67 6.48 -17.17
N MET A 102 -9.90 7.18 -17.99
CA MET A 102 -10.43 8.10 -19.02
C MET A 102 -11.19 7.36 -20.12
N ASN A 103 -10.74 6.18 -20.54
CA ASN A 103 -11.44 5.34 -21.51
C ASN A 103 -12.76 4.85 -20.91
N ASN A 104 -12.75 4.33 -19.68
CA ASN A 104 -13.96 3.94 -18.97
C ASN A 104 -14.97 5.10 -18.81
N LEU A 105 -14.49 6.33 -18.55
CA LEU A 105 -15.35 7.52 -18.45
C LEU A 105 -15.89 7.99 -19.81
N ARG A 106 -15.14 7.83 -20.90
CA ARG A 106 -15.57 8.18 -22.26
C ARG A 106 -16.55 7.17 -22.82
N ASP A 107 -16.32 5.90 -22.52
CA ASP A 107 -17.19 4.80 -22.89
C ASP A 107 -18.42 4.73 -21.98
N PHE A 108 -18.48 5.56 -20.93
CA PHE A 108 -19.60 5.70 -20.00
C PHE A 108 -20.83 6.29 -20.71
N ASP A 109 -21.43 5.48 -21.57
CA ASP A 109 -22.77 5.65 -22.13
C ASP A 109 -23.79 5.13 -21.10
N ASN A 110 -25.03 5.62 -21.13
CA ASN A 110 -26.09 5.30 -20.15
C ASN A 110 -26.49 3.80 -20.07
N ASN A 111 -25.82 2.92 -20.82
CA ASN A 111 -26.09 1.50 -20.94
C ASN A 111 -24.97 0.58 -20.38
N ILE A 112 -23.88 1.12 -19.82
CA ILE A 112 -22.80 0.28 -19.26
C ILE A 112 -23.16 -0.23 -17.86
N LYS A 113 -23.17 -1.56 -17.70
CA LYS A 113 -23.48 -2.26 -16.44
C LYS A 113 -22.28 -2.66 -15.59
N THR A 114 -21.04 -2.49 -16.08
CA THR A 114 -19.84 -2.99 -15.39
C THR A 114 -18.62 -2.17 -15.76
N ILE A 115 -17.80 -1.80 -14.76
CA ILE A 115 -16.48 -1.18 -14.94
C ILE A 115 -15.43 -2.28 -14.78
N VAL A 116 -14.51 -2.41 -15.75
CA VAL A 116 -13.42 -3.38 -15.71
C VAL A 116 -12.09 -2.65 -15.55
N PHE A 117 -11.35 -3.01 -14.51
CA PHE A 117 -9.96 -2.58 -14.33
C PHE A 117 -9.03 -3.73 -14.75
N SER A 118 -8.18 -3.48 -15.72
CA SER A 118 -7.12 -4.42 -16.13
C SER A 118 -5.76 -3.89 -15.68
N ASN A 119 -5.02 -4.71 -14.94
CA ASN A 119 -3.61 -4.41 -14.67
C ASN A 119 -2.78 -4.53 -15.96
N SER A 120 -1.81 -3.63 -16.14
CA SER A 120 -0.95 -3.52 -17.32
C SER A 120 0.12 -4.61 -17.45
N SER A 121 0.15 -5.61 -16.57
CA SER A 121 1.07 -6.75 -16.68
C SER A 121 0.44 -7.88 -17.48
N GLU A 122 0.67 -7.88 -18.80
CA GLU A 122 0.73 -9.12 -19.55
C GLU A 122 2.02 -9.86 -19.18
N GLU A 123 1.93 -10.79 -18.22
CA GLU A 123 2.60 -12.11 -18.30
C GLU A 123 2.15 -13.03 -17.15
N SER A 124 1.29 -13.98 -17.52
CA SER A 124 1.07 -15.33 -16.99
C SER A 124 1.01 -15.59 -15.47
N SER A 125 -0.22 -15.95 -15.06
CA SER A 125 -0.60 -17.20 -14.36
C SER A 125 -1.32 -17.02 -13.01
N THR A 126 -2.45 -17.72 -12.94
CA THR A 126 -3.35 -17.95 -11.80
C THR A 126 -4.24 -16.80 -11.33
N LYS A 127 -5.50 -16.85 -11.80
CA LYS A 127 -6.71 -16.18 -11.29
C LYS A 127 -6.58 -14.68 -11.08
N VAL A 128 -6.83 -13.94 -12.16
CA VAL A 128 -7.31 -12.56 -12.08
C VAL A 128 -8.57 -12.57 -11.21
N GLU A 129 -8.48 -12.11 -9.97
CA GLU A 129 -9.67 -11.67 -9.24
C GLU A 129 -10.21 -10.46 -10.00
N LYS A 130 -11.18 -10.74 -10.88
CA LYS A 130 -11.96 -9.70 -11.53
C LYS A 130 -12.77 -9.02 -10.44
N HIS A 131 -12.35 -7.83 -10.01
CA HIS A 131 -13.22 -6.93 -9.27
C HIS A 131 -14.23 -6.34 -10.24
N SER A 132 -15.30 -7.09 -10.53
CA SER A 132 -16.46 -6.59 -11.26
C SER A 132 -17.48 -6.08 -10.26
N ILE A 133 -17.85 -4.80 -10.37
CA ILE A 133 -19.01 -4.25 -9.67
C ILE A 133 -20.19 -4.40 -10.62
N ASP A 134 -21.11 -5.31 -10.30
CA ASP A 134 -22.37 -5.51 -11.02
C ASP A 134 -23.43 -4.57 -10.43
N ILE A 135 -24.00 -3.71 -11.26
CA ILE A 135 -25.08 -2.78 -10.85
C ILE A 135 -26.28 -3.55 -10.30
N ASP A 136 -26.59 -4.73 -10.84
CA ASP A 136 -27.73 -5.53 -10.38
C ASP A 136 -27.47 -6.07 -8.95
N ASP A 137 -26.21 -6.23 -8.52
CA ASP A 137 -25.85 -6.62 -7.16
C ASP A 137 -25.81 -5.43 -6.20
N VAL A 138 -25.37 -4.25 -6.68
CA VAL A 138 -25.44 -3.00 -5.91
C VAL A 138 -26.89 -2.62 -5.60
N GLU A 139 -27.81 -2.78 -6.55
CA GLU A 139 -29.24 -2.54 -6.33
C GLU A 139 -29.83 -3.50 -5.30
N LYS A 140 -29.51 -4.79 -5.35
CA LYS A 140 -29.94 -5.77 -4.34
C LYS A 140 -29.42 -5.44 -2.95
N GLU A 141 -28.18 -4.99 -2.86
CA GLU A 141 -27.54 -4.67 -1.59
C GLU A 141 -28.11 -3.38 -0.98
N LEU A 142 -28.43 -2.39 -1.81
CA LEU A 142 -29.20 -1.20 -1.42
C LEU A 142 -30.60 -1.54 -0.90
N ILE A 143 -31.32 -2.44 -1.59
CA ILE A 143 -32.64 -2.91 -1.13
C ILE A 143 -32.51 -3.59 0.23
N ARG A 144 -31.56 -4.53 0.38
CA ARG A 144 -31.29 -5.24 1.64
C ARG A 144 -30.93 -4.28 2.77
N TYR A 145 -30.11 -3.26 2.51
CA TYR A 145 -29.78 -2.23 3.49
C TYR A 145 -31.02 -1.46 3.92
N SER A 146 -31.89 -1.08 2.98
CA SER A 146 -33.14 -0.36 3.28
C SER A 146 -34.09 -1.20 4.17
N GLU A 147 -34.15 -2.51 3.94
CA GLU A 147 -34.96 -3.45 4.72
C GLU A 147 -34.40 -3.60 6.14
N LEU A 148 -33.09 -3.78 6.29
CA LEU A 148 -32.42 -3.88 7.58
C LEU A 148 -32.57 -2.58 8.39
N HIS A 149 -32.39 -1.43 7.75
CA HIS A 149 -32.59 -0.14 8.37
C HIS A 149 -34.04 0.05 8.83
N SER A 150 -35.02 -0.33 8.00
CA SER A 150 -36.44 -0.24 8.35
C SER A 150 -36.81 -1.19 9.51
N ALA A 151 -36.23 -2.38 9.58
CA ALA A 151 -36.41 -3.31 10.69
C ALA A 151 -35.82 -2.75 11.99
N PHE A 152 -34.61 -2.20 11.94
CA PHE A 152 -33.95 -1.57 13.08
C PHE A 152 -34.75 -0.39 13.65
N ILE A 153 -35.26 0.50 12.78
CA ILE A 153 -36.10 1.64 13.20
C ILE A 153 -37.43 1.16 13.81
N LYS A 154 -37.99 0.02 13.38
CA LYS A 154 -39.19 -0.57 13.98
C LYS A 154 -38.93 -1.16 15.37
N GLU A 155 -37.75 -1.71 15.64
CA GLU A 155 -37.41 -2.22 16.97
C GLU A 155 -37.12 -1.11 17.99
N LEU A 156 -36.79 0.09 17.52
CA LEU A 156 -36.55 1.28 18.36
C LEU A 156 -37.83 2.05 18.75
N ASN A 157 -38.97 1.78 18.10
CA ASN A 157 -40.28 2.40 18.40
C ASN A 157 -41.22 1.42 19.09
#